data_AF-A0A6V8H002-F1
#
_entry.id   AF-A0A6V8H002-F1
#
_cell.length_a   1.000
_cell.length_b   1.000
_cell.length_c   1.000
_cell.angle_alpha   90.00
_cell.angle_beta   90.00
_cell.angle_gamma   90.00
#
_symmetry.space_group_name_H-M   'P 1'
#
loop_
_entity.id
_entity.type
_entity.pdbx_description
1 polymer ?
#
loop_
_entity_poly.entity_id
_entity_poly.type
_entity_poly.pdbx_seq_one_letter_code
_entity_poly.pdbx_strand_id
1 'polypeptide(L)'
;MRALTEEETKTLFQKLANYTGRSLNQLIQPTEDNERYVFRIQGSRVYYVKQSIANLATSVARDNLLSLGVCVGKFTKTMKFRLHITALDLIAPYARYKVTIKQNGEMPFLYGGNVVKAHVLRWSEDCPEHSGCVVFSQDDTPLGFGVTARSTAEARKLEPTAVVLFRQGDVGEYLRERLIERALFLPPDQIDPHSHDLSLGFIPRATPRASSSRGPNSHPPRREAEANMPPYTGTQRHYISQFVGFTQAKDAVAAKYLRANGWNVEQAVDAYFSSSQATAASTSTPALNKIFDEFRDDPKENPDTIGIEGAMKFLEAIEVRLDEVACLGIAELLKSPSMGEFTRTGFVDGWKSVGVESIPQMISHAASLRTRISSQPDTFRKVYRYAFPLCRMQGQRNLTFEIAAEQWQLFFTSENGGVDWQTPSTPWLDWYLDYLKSKGQRPVNKDLWEQTEVFMRKTLEDENFGWWDADGAWPGTLDEFVEFVKHDKRGGKPAEAMNTE
;
A
#
# COMPACT_ATOMS: atom_id res chain seq x y z
N MET A 1 5.36 28.41 26.45
CA MET A 1 5.54 28.59 24.99
C MET A 1 6.37 29.84 24.71
N ARG A 2 7.13 29.90 23.61
CA ARG A 2 7.83 31.13 23.18
C ARG A 2 7.25 31.68 21.87
N ALA A 3 7.57 32.93 21.55
CA ALA A 3 7.33 33.48 20.22
C ALA A 3 8.26 32.80 19.19
N LEU A 4 7.83 32.76 17.94
CA LEU A 4 8.65 32.28 16.83
C LEU A 4 9.76 33.29 16.56
N THR A 5 10.93 32.80 16.13
CA THR A 5 12.00 33.66 15.60
C THR A 5 11.58 34.23 14.25
N GLU A 6 12.30 35.23 13.74
CA GLU A 6 12.01 35.82 12.42
C GLU A 6 12.09 34.77 11.29
N GLU A 7 13.11 33.90 11.34
CA GLU A 7 13.29 32.81 10.37
C GLU A 7 12.18 31.76 10.43
N GLU A 8 11.80 31.34 11.65
CA GLU A 8 10.67 30.42 11.87
C GLU A 8 9.36 31.04 11.36
N THR A 9 9.16 32.32 11.64
CA THR A 9 7.97 33.07 11.23
C THR A 9 7.88 33.15 9.71
N LYS A 10 8.98 33.49 9.02
CA LYS A 10 9.05 33.50 7.56
C LYS A 10 8.73 32.13 6.96
N THR A 11 9.32 31.07 7.52
CA THR A 11 9.12 29.70 7.03
C THR A 11 7.67 29.23 7.22
N LEU A 12 7.09 29.48 8.40
CA LEU A 12 5.69 29.17 8.69
C LEU A 12 4.77 29.89 7.71
N PHE A 13 4.92 31.20 7.56
CA PHE A 13 4.05 31.98 6.69
C PHE A 13 4.22 31.64 5.21
N GLN A 14 5.44 31.32 4.77
CA GLN A 14 5.64 30.82 3.41
C GLN A 14 4.88 29.51 3.17
N LYS A 15 4.88 28.58 4.14
CA LYS A 15 4.12 27.33 4.03
C LYS A 15 2.61 27.57 4.06
N LEU A 16 2.10 28.46 4.91
CA LEU A 16 0.67 28.80 4.97
C LEU A 16 0.20 29.56 3.72
N ALA A 17 1.03 30.47 3.18
CA ALA A 17 0.75 31.21 1.96
C ALA A 17 0.61 30.28 0.74
N ASN A 18 1.31 29.14 0.72
CA ASN A 18 1.14 28.14 -0.33
C ASN A 18 -0.28 27.56 -0.40
N TYR A 19 -1.04 27.57 0.71
CA TYR A 19 -2.42 27.09 0.76
C TYR A 19 -3.46 28.22 0.73
N THR A 20 -3.17 29.37 1.33
CA THR A 20 -4.13 30.48 1.53
C THR A 20 -3.91 31.67 0.60
N GLY A 21 -2.74 31.78 -0.02
CA GLY A 21 -2.37 32.94 -0.84
C GLY A 21 -2.46 34.25 -0.06
N ARG A 22 -3.17 35.25 -0.62
CA ARG A 22 -3.35 36.56 0.01
C ARG A 22 -4.32 36.54 1.20
N SER A 23 -5.17 35.52 1.30
CA SER A 23 -6.14 35.36 2.39
C SER A 23 -5.49 35.00 3.72
N LEU A 24 -4.18 34.72 3.74
CA LEU A 24 -3.38 34.55 4.95
C LEU A 24 -3.53 35.72 5.93
N ASN A 25 -3.75 36.94 5.43
CA ASN A 25 -3.94 38.11 6.28
C ASN A 25 -5.16 37.98 7.20
N GLN A 26 -6.20 37.25 6.79
CA GLN A 26 -7.40 37.02 7.60
C GLN A 26 -7.12 36.14 8.83
N LEU A 27 -6.03 35.36 8.83
CA LEU A 27 -5.59 34.59 10.00
C LEU A 27 -4.85 35.43 11.04
N ILE A 28 -4.41 36.64 10.69
CA ILE A 28 -3.54 37.49 11.52
C ILE A 28 -4.28 38.77 11.96
N GLN A 29 -5.34 39.15 11.24
CA GLN A 29 -6.13 40.32 11.57
C GLN A 29 -6.81 40.16 12.94
N PRO A 30 -6.98 41.26 13.69
CA PRO A 30 -7.78 41.26 14.91
C PRO A 30 -9.21 40.82 14.61
N THR A 31 -9.81 40.05 15.51
CA THR A 31 -11.25 39.74 15.48
C THR A 31 -12.08 40.98 15.82
N GLU A 32 -13.40 40.87 15.67
CA GLU A 32 -14.36 41.95 16.00
C GLU A 32 -14.21 42.46 17.44
N ASP A 33 -13.80 41.59 18.37
CA ASP A 33 -13.52 41.92 19.78
C ASP A 33 -12.15 42.59 20.00
N ASN A 34 -11.47 43.03 18.94
CA ASN A 34 -10.09 43.55 18.95
C ASN A 34 -9.05 42.54 19.51
N GLU A 35 -9.41 41.26 19.55
CA GLU A 35 -8.55 40.19 20.03
C GLU A 35 -7.71 39.64 18.86
N ARG A 36 -6.40 39.51 19.07
CA ARG A 36 -5.48 39.01 18.05
C ARG A 36 -5.14 37.56 18.31
N TYR A 37 -5.01 36.78 17.25
CA TYR A 37 -4.40 35.46 17.32
C TYR A 37 -2.90 35.54 17.04
N VAL A 38 -2.15 34.69 17.73
CA VAL A 38 -0.69 34.65 17.65
C VAL A 38 -0.22 33.22 17.48
N PHE A 39 0.90 33.06 16.78
CA PHE A 39 1.61 31.80 16.69
C PHE A 39 2.61 31.70 17.84
N ARG A 40 2.63 30.53 18.49
CA ARG A 40 3.51 30.22 19.62
C ARG A 40 4.11 28.84 19.44
N ILE A 41 5.38 28.69 19.78
CA ILE A 41 6.10 27.42 19.63
C ILE A 41 6.42 26.78 20.98
N GLN A 42 6.30 25.46 21.03
CA GLN A 42 6.70 24.61 22.16
C GLN A 42 7.36 23.35 21.64
N GLY A 43 8.61 23.10 22.06
CA GLY A 43 9.45 22.09 21.42
C GLY A 43 9.58 22.41 19.94
N SER A 44 9.11 21.50 19.08
CA SER A 44 9.04 21.69 17.62
C SER A 44 7.65 22.06 17.10
N ARG A 45 6.60 22.07 17.93
CA ARG A 45 5.21 22.26 17.52
C ARG A 45 4.79 23.72 17.61
N VAL A 46 4.07 24.19 16.59
CA VAL A 46 3.54 25.55 16.51
C VAL A 46 2.04 25.52 16.73
N TYR A 47 1.58 26.38 17.63
CA TYR A 47 0.19 26.53 18.02
C TYR A 47 -0.35 27.90 17.60
N TYR A 48 -1.60 27.92 17.17
CA TYR A 48 -2.38 29.11 16.89
C TYR A 48 -3.39 29.33 18.01
N VAL A 49 -3.29 30.47 18.68
CA VAL A 49 -4.00 30.75 19.92
C VAL A 49 -4.29 32.25 20.07
N LYS A 50 -5.36 32.58 20.79
CA LYS A 50 -5.66 33.97 21.19
C LYS A 50 -4.52 34.55 22.03
N GLN A 51 -4.18 35.82 21.79
CA GLN A 51 -3.09 36.50 22.51
C GLN A 51 -3.34 36.59 24.01
N SER A 52 -4.59 36.82 24.44
CA SER A 52 -4.99 36.82 25.85
C SER A 52 -4.66 35.50 26.54
N ILE A 53 -5.03 34.38 25.92
CA ILE A 53 -4.79 33.01 26.40
C ILE A 53 -3.28 32.70 26.39
N ALA A 54 -2.55 33.12 25.35
CA ALA A 54 -1.10 32.96 25.29
C ALA A 54 -0.39 33.70 26.45
N ASN A 55 -0.90 34.87 26.85
CA ASN A 55 -0.37 35.62 27.97
C ASN A 55 -0.71 34.94 29.31
N LEU A 56 -1.92 34.41 29.48
CA LEU A 56 -2.28 33.66 30.70
C LEU A 56 -1.46 32.36 30.84
N ALA A 57 -1.13 31.71 29.73
CA ALA A 57 -0.33 30.49 29.74
C ALA A 57 1.12 30.70 30.23
N THR A 58 1.60 31.95 30.37
CA THR A 58 2.93 32.19 30.97
C THR A 58 2.97 31.85 32.47
N SER A 59 1.81 31.74 33.12
CA SER A 59 1.70 31.35 34.53
C SER A 59 1.92 29.84 34.76
N VAL A 60 2.00 29.04 33.69
CA VAL A 60 2.28 27.59 33.75
C VAL A 60 3.71 27.33 33.32
N ALA A 61 4.46 26.56 34.13
CA ALA A 61 5.82 26.15 33.79
C ALA A 61 5.86 25.40 32.45
N ARG A 62 6.93 25.58 31.66
CA ARG A 62 7.02 25.05 30.29
C ARG A 62 6.87 23.53 30.22
N ASP A 63 7.40 22.81 31.21
CA ASP A 63 7.37 21.35 31.25
C ASP A 63 5.99 20.81 31.64
N ASN A 64 5.15 21.64 32.28
CA ASN A 64 3.80 21.28 32.71
C ASN A 64 2.70 21.68 31.71
N LEU A 65 3.05 22.46 30.68
CA LEU A 65 2.09 22.94 29.68
C LEU A 65 1.97 21.91 28.55
N LEU A 66 0.88 21.14 28.49
CA LEU A 66 0.71 20.07 27.49
C LEU A 66 0.40 20.59 26.08
N SER A 67 -0.62 21.46 25.94
CA SER A 67 -1.00 22.08 24.67
C SER A 67 -1.81 23.35 24.92
N LEU A 68 -1.88 24.23 23.94
CA LEU A 68 -2.66 25.47 24.04
C LEU A 68 -3.10 25.92 22.64
N GLY A 69 -4.40 25.97 22.40
CA GLY A 69 -4.96 26.33 21.09
C GLY A 69 -4.80 25.21 20.04
N VAL A 70 -4.85 25.58 18.77
CA VAL A 70 -4.81 24.63 17.65
C VAL A 70 -3.36 24.38 17.23
N CYS A 71 -2.91 23.12 17.25
CA CYS A 71 -1.61 22.77 16.70
C CYS A 71 -1.65 22.92 15.17
N VAL A 72 -0.88 23.85 14.61
CA VAL A 72 -0.87 24.10 13.16
C VAL A 72 0.10 23.15 12.45
N GLY A 73 1.14 22.72 13.15
CA GLY A 73 2.16 21.86 12.60
C GLY A 73 3.44 21.86 13.42
N LYS A 74 4.52 21.36 12.82
CA LYS A 74 5.82 21.26 13.47
C LYS A 74 6.99 21.59 12.54
N PHE A 75 8.06 22.11 13.10
CA PHE A 75 9.34 22.23 12.43
C PHE A 75 10.12 20.92 12.46
N THR A 76 10.77 20.59 11.35
CA THR A 76 11.77 19.51 11.29
C THR A 76 13.11 20.00 11.83
N LYS A 77 14.03 19.06 12.12
CA LYS A 77 15.43 19.39 12.45
C LYS A 77 16.13 20.23 11.38
N THR A 78 15.64 20.17 10.14
CA THR A 78 16.13 20.92 8.97
C THR A 78 15.36 22.23 8.71
N MET A 79 14.66 22.76 9.72
CA MET A 79 13.89 24.02 9.63
C MET A 79 12.79 24.04 8.56
N LYS A 80 12.30 22.88 8.09
CA LYS A 80 11.11 22.81 7.22
C LYS A 80 9.85 22.73 8.07
N PHE A 81 8.80 23.46 7.69
CA PHE A 81 7.52 23.39 8.38
C PHE A 81 6.59 22.34 7.76
N ARG A 82 6.12 21.37 8.56
CA ARG A 82 5.11 20.38 8.18
C ARG A 82 3.78 20.75 8.84
N LEU A 83 2.74 20.91 8.01
CA LEU A 83 1.38 21.13 8.48
C LEU A 83 0.83 19.86 9.12
N HIS A 84 0.06 20.03 10.19
CA HIS A 84 -0.72 18.95 10.78
C HIS A 84 -2.18 19.07 10.34
N ILE A 85 -2.89 17.95 10.33
CA ILE A 85 -4.31 17.91 9.96
C ILE A 85 -5.20 18.78 10.88
N THR A 86 -4.78 18.97 12.13
CA THR A 86 -5.46 19.88 13.08
C THR A 86 -5.53 21.33 12.60
N ALA A 87 -4.72 21.74 11.61
CA ALA A 87 -4.81 23.05 10.97
C ALA A 87 -5.92 23.14 9.91
N LEU A 88 -6.62 22.05 9.59
CA LEU A 88 -7.55 21.99 8.47
C LEU A 88 -8.69 22.99 8.61
N ASP A 89 -9.36 23.02 9.75
CA ASP A 89 -10.48 23.96 10.00
C ASP A 89 -10.01 25.42 9.99
N LEU A 90 -8.75 25.66 10.31
CA LEU A 90 -8.15 26.99 10.25
C LEU A 90 -7.86 27.43 8.82
N ILE A 91 -7.41 26.51 7.96
CA ILE A 91 -6.93 26.83 6.60
C ILE A 91 -8.02 26.69 5.55
N ALA A 92 -8.92 25.72 5.68
CA ALA A 92 -9.94 25.37 4.69
C ALA A 92 -10.85 26.55 4.28
N PRO A 93 -11.32 27.43 5.20
CA PRO A 93 -12.15 28.59 4.82
C PRO A 93 -11.41 29.55 3.87
N TYR A 94 -10.10 29.68 4.04
CA TYR A 94 -9.24 30.63 3.34
C TYR A 94 -8.41 29.99 2.22
N ALA A 95 -8.68 28.72 1.88
CA ALA A 95 -7.91 27.98 0.91
C ALA A 95 -8.01 28.62 -0.48
N ARG A 96 -6.86 28.93 -1.07
CA ARG A 96 -6.72 29.51 -2.42
C ARG A 96 -7.15 28.52 -3.49
N TYR A 97 -6.73 27.26 -3.36
CA TYR A 97 -7.08 26.19 -4.29
C TYR A 97 -7.79 25.07 -3.55
N LYS A 98 -8.94 24.67 -4.12
CA LYS A 98 -9.84 23.65 -3.56
C LYS A 98 -10.02 22.55 -4.59
N VAL A 99 -9.98 21.30 -4.13
CA VAL A 99 -10.31 20.13 -4.93
C VAL A 99 -11.42 19.38 -4.21
N THR A 100 -12.60 19.41 -4.79
CA THR A 100 -13.74 18.64 -4.33
C THR A 100 -13.66 17.27 -4.99
N ILE A 101 -13.67 16.22 -4.17
CA ILE A 101 -13.68 14.83 -4.64
C ILE A 101 -15.08 14.25 -4.54
N LYS A 102 -15.38 13.31 -5.42
CA LYS A 102 -16.60 12.50 -5.41
C LYS A 102 -16.56 11.54 -4.24
N GLN A 103 -17.73 11.04 -3.84
CA GLN A 103 -17.88 10.06 -2.77
C GLN A 103 -16.97 8.82 -2.93
N ASN A 104 -16.77 8.33 -4.16
CA ASN A 104 -15.87 7.18 -4.43
C ASN A 104 -14.38 7.48 -4.22
N GLY A 105 -13.98 8.76 -4.19
CA GLY A 105 -12.61 9.19 -3.91
C GLY A 105 -12.35 9.54 -2.45
N GLU A 106 -13.40 9.73 -1.65
CA GLU A 106 -13.29 10.15 -0.24
C GLU A 106 -12.58 9.10 0.60
N MET A 107 -13.05 7.86 0.57
CA MET A 107 -12.42 6.77 1.31
C MET A 107 -10.96 6.58 0.85
N PRO A 108 -10.62 6.38 -0.43
CA PRO A 108 -9.22 6.27 -0.85
C PRO A 108 -8.32 7.41 -0.34
N PHE A 109 -8.81 8.66 -0.37
CA PHE A 109 -8.05 9.80 0.16
C PHE A 109 -7.91 9.76 1.69
N LEU A 110 -9.01 9.47 2.40
CA LEU A 110 -9.04 9.33 3.85
C LEU A 110 -8.30 8.09 4.36
N TYR A 111 -7.89 7.14 3.52
CA TYR A 111 -7.00 6.02 3.87
C TYR A 111 -5.54 6.26 3.47
N GLY A 112 -5.17 7.50 3.14
CA GLY A 112 -3.80 7.90 2.81
C GLY A 112 -3.44 7.77 1.33
N GLY A 113 -4.42 7.48 0.46
CA GLY A 113 -4.25 7.46 -0.98
C GLY A 113 -4.16 8.86 -1.60
N ASN A 114 -3.57 8.93 -2.79
CA ASN A 114 -3.57 10.14 -3.60
C ASN A 114 -4.91 10.29 -4.33
N VAL A 115 -5.23 11.52 -4.75
CA VAL A 115 -6.42 11.77 -5.56
C VAL A 115 -6.08 11.54 -7.02
N VAL A 116 -6.78 10.61 -7.66
CA VAL A 116 -6.72 10.39 -9.11
C VAL A 116 -7.79 11.21 -9.84
N LYS A 117 -7.63 11.39 -11.15
CA LYS A 117 -8.54 12.21 -11.95
C LYS A 117 -9.99 11.75 -11.83
N ALA A 118 -10.26 10.45 -11.77
CA ALA A 118 -11.60 9.88 -11.66
C ALA A 118 -12.35 10.37 -10.41
N HIS A 119 -11.62 10.59 -9.32
CA HIS A 119 -12.14 11.05 -8.03
C HIS A 119 -12.49 12.52 -8.02
N VAL A 120 -11.97 13.34 -8.94
CA VAL A 120 -12.22 14.78 -8.92
C VAL A 120 -13.64 15.07 -9.39
N LEU A 121 -14.39 15.78 -8.55
CA LEU A 121 -15.70 16.35 -8.88
C LEU A 121 -15.55 17.79 -9.36
N ARG A 122 -14.84 18.62 -8.59
CA ARG A 122 -14.62 20.05 -8.87
C ARG A 122 -13.18 20.42 -8.51
N TRP A 123 -12.58 21.31 -9.28
CA TRP A 123 -11.24 21.82 -9.01
C TRP A 123 -11.19 23.30 -9.35
N SER A 124 -10.61 24.11 -8.47
CA SER A 124 -10.23 25.49 -8.78
C SER A 124 -9.55 25.63 -10.13
N GLU A 125 -9.98 26.63 -10.90
CA GLU A 125 -9.38 27.00 -12.17
C GLU A 125 -7.98 27.57 -11.98
N ASP A 126 -7.16 27.44 -13.02
CA ASP A 126 -5.78 27.96 -13.06
C ASP A 126 -4.89 27.55 -11.89
N CYS A 127 -5.15 26.39 -11.27
CA CYS A 127 -4.27 25.86 -10.25
C CYS A 127 -2.96 25.37 -10.91
N PRO A 128 -1.79 25.91 -10.53
CA PRO A 128 -0.51 25.45 -11.05
C PRO A 128 -0.17 24.05 -10.52
N GLU A 129 0.80 23.40 -11.14
CA GLU A 129 1.44 22.20 -10.60
C GLU A 129 2.17 22.53 -9.29
N HIS A 130 2.31 21.54 -8.40
CA HIS A 130 3.01 21.64 -7.11
C HIS A 130 2.49 22.73 -6.17
N SER A 131 1.21 23.08 -6.30
CA SER A 131 0.54 24.08 -5.46
C SER A 131 -0.23 23.43 -4.32
N GLY A 132 -0.21 24.07 -3.15
CA GLY A 132 -0.96 23.62 -1.98
C GLY A 132 -2.46 23.78 -2.20
N CYS A 133 -3.22 22.73 -1.91
CA CYS A 133 -4.67 22.72 -2.06
C CYS A 133 -5.33 22.04 -0.86
N VAL A 134 -6.59 22.39 -0.61
CA VAL A 134 -7.42 21.72 0.39
C VAL A 134 -8.42 20.83 -0.34
N VAL A 135 -8.52 19.59 0.13
CA VAL A 135 -9.41 18.58 -0.42
C VAL A 135 -10.73 18.62 0.33
N PHE A 136 -11.85 18.61 -0.39
CA PHE A 136 -13.20 18.67 0.14
C PHE A 136 -14.01 17.46 -0.34
N SER A 137 -14.94 16.99 0.51
CA SER A 137 -15.98 16.04 0.13
C SER A 137 -16.97 16.67 -0.84
N GLN A 138 -17.84 15.85 -1.43
CA GLN A 138 -18.91 16.36 -2.29
C GLN A 138 -19.87 17.32 -1.56
N ASP A 139 -19.98 17.21 -0.25
CA ASP A 139 -20.80 18.05 0.64
C ASP A 139 -20.06 19.28 1.18
N ASP A 140 -18.93 19.66 0.57
CA ASP A 140 -18.07 20.78 0.99
C ASP A 140 -17.46 20.63 2.40
N THR A 141 -17.37 19.41 2.92
CA THR A 141 -16.65 19.11 4.17
C THR A 141 -15.14 19.02 3.88
N PRO A 142 -14.27 19.75 4.59
CA PRO A 142 -12.84 19.64 4.37
C PRO A 142 -12.31 18.27 4.84
N LEU A 143 -11.57 17.59 3.98
CA LEU A 143 -11.05 16.23 4.21
C LEU A 143 -9.54 16.20 4.47
N GLY A 144 -8.80 17.18 3.97
CA GLY A 144 -7.35 17.21 4.16
C GLY A 144 -6.58 18.16 3.28
N PHE A 145 -5.26 18.04 3.31
CA PHE A 145 -4.31 18.81 2.54
C PHE A 145 -3.74 18.00 1.39
N GLY A 146 -3.63 18.66 0.24
CA GLY A 146 -3.01 18.14 -0.97
C GLY A 146 -1.95 19.06 -1.54
N VAL A 147 -1.17 18.52 -2.46
CA VAL A 147 -0.33 19.27 -3.38
C VAL A 147 -0.63 18.78 -4.80
N THR A 148 -0.89 19.69 -5.72
CA THR A 148 -1.23 19.33 -7.10
C THR A 148 -0.07 18.60 -7.78
N ALA A 149 -0.39 17.49 -8.43
CA ALA A 149 0.57 16.71 -9.20
C ALA A 149 0.73 17.24 -10.63
N ARG A 150 -0.28 17.95 -11.15
CA ARG A 150 -0.29 18.64 -12.45
C ARG A 150 -1.11 19.92 -12.34
N SER A 151 -0.98 20.81 -13.32
CA SER A 151 -1.85 21.97 -13.42
C SER A 151 -3.31 21.57 -13.71
N THR A 152 -4.29 22.42 -13.38
CA THR A 152 -5.71 22.14 -13.69
C THR A 152 -5.92 21.90 -15.19
N ALA A 153 -5.21 22.63 -16.05
CA ALA A 153 -5.31 22.50 -17.51
C ALA A 153 -4.79 21.14 -18.03
N GLU A 154 -3.70 20.64 -17.46
CA GLU A 154 -3.13 19.33 -17.81
C GLU A 154 -3.92 18.19 -17.19
N ALA A 155 -4.35 18.32 -15.94
CA ALA A 155 -5.15 17.31 -15.25
C ALA A 155 -6.43 16.96 -16.02
N ARG A 156 -7.04 17.93 -16.71
CA ARG A 156 -8.20 17.71 -17.60
C ARG A 156 -7.91 16.76 -18.77
N LYS A 157 -6.65 16.64 -19.20
CA LYS A 157 -6.22 15.80 -20.33
C LYS A 157 -5.75 14.40 -19.92
N LEU A 158 -5.52 14.15 -18.63
CA LEU A 158 -5.01 12.87 -18.16
C LEU A 158 -6.04 11.75 -18.24
N GLU A 159 -5.59 10.51 -18.15
CA GLU A 159 -6.46 9.34 -17.97
C GLU A 159 -7.12 9.33 -16.58
N PRO A 160 -8.28 8.66 -16.40
CA PRO A 160 -9.01 8.65 -15.13
C PRO A 160 -8.19 8.14 -13.93
N THR A 161 -7.27 7.21 -14.16
CA THR A 161 -6.40 6.60 -13.15
C THR A 161 -5.18 7.44 -12.79
N ALA A 162 -4.87 8.48 -13.57
CA ALA A 162 -3.71 9.32 -13.31
C ALA A 162 -3.87 10.09 -11.99
N VAL A 163 -2.81 10.09 -11.19
CA VAL A 163 -2.72 10.91 -9.98
C VAL A 163 -2.69 12.38 -10.37
N VAL A 164 -3.62 13.15 -9.82
CA VAL A 164 -3.74 14.59 -10.07
C VAL A 164 -3.40 15.44 -8.85
N LEU A 165 -3.47 14.86 -7.65
CA LEU A 165 -3.12 15.53 -6.41
C LEU A 165 -2.50 14.54 -5.42
N PHE A 166 -1.31 14.90 -4.93
CA PHE A 166 -0.58 14.18 -3.90
C PHE A 166 -1.11 14.52 -2.52
N ARG A 167 -1.49 13.51 -1.74
CA ARG A 167 -1.94 13.69 -0.36
C ARG A 167 -0.79 14.20 0.51
N GLN A 168 -1.07 15.17 1.38
CA GLN A 168 -0.13 15.68 2.39
C GLN A 168 -0.60 15.43 3.82
N GLY A 169 -1.91 15.41 4.04
CA GLY A 169 -2.57 15.27 5.35
C GLY A 169 -4.04 14.93 5.12
N ASP A 170 -4.66 14.09 5.94
CA ASP A 170 -6.11 13.81 5.86
C ASP A 170 -6.67 13.49 7.25
N VAL A 171 -7.98 13.69 7.41
CA VAL A 171 -8.68 13.51 8.70
C VAL A 171 -8.61 12.06 9.20
N GLY A 172 -8.51 11.09 8.30
CA GLY A 172 -8.32 9.68 8.66
C GLY A 172 -6.96 9.37 9.28
N GLU A 173 -5.97 10.27 9.17
CA GLU A 173 -4.66 10.15 9.83
C GLU A 173 -4.82 10.03 11.34
N TYR A 174 -5.79 10.71 11.94
CA TYR A 174 -6.06 10.62 13.37
C TYR A 174 -6.55 9.23 13.81
N LEU A 175 -7.36 8.56 12.98
CA LEU A 175 -7.82 7.19 13.27
C LEU A 175 -6.67 6.19 13.10
N ARG A 176 -5.81 6.40 12.09
CA ARG A 176 -4.62 5.58 11.87
C ARG A 176 -3.57 5.75 12.97
N GLU A 177 -3.35 6.97 13.45
CA GLU A 177 -2.39 7.26 14.51
C GLU A 177 -2.90 6.85 15.90
N ARG A 178 -4.20 7.01 16.20
CA ARG A 178 -4.77 6.58 17.51
C ARG A 178 -4.89 5.08 17.68
N LEU A 179 -5.11 4.31 16.61
CA LEU A 179 -5.09 2.84 16.71
C LEU A 179 -3.70 2.32 17.07
N ILE A 180 -2.64 2.99 16.59
CA ILE A 180 -1.25 2.68 16.93
C ILE A 180 -0.95 3.06 18.39
N GLU A 181 -1.39 4.22 18.88
CA GLU A 181 -1.18 4.61 20.29
C GLU A 181 -1.99 3.76 21.28
N ARG A 182 -3.21 3.31 20.93
CA ARG A 182 -4.04 2.47 21.82
C ARG A 182 -3.53 1.03 21.92
N ALA A 183 -2.93 0.50 20.85
CA ALA A 183 -2.29 -0.82 20.85
C ALA A 183 -0.98 -0.84 21.64
N LEU A 184 -0.28 0.30 21.74
CA LEU A 184 1.01 0.41 22.45
C LEU A 184 0.90 0.60 23.97
N PHE A 185 -0.30 0.83 24.53
CA PHE A 185 -0.48 1.21 25.95
C PHE A 185 -1.44 0.31 26.76
N LEU A 186 -1.98 -0.77 26.19
CA LEU A 186 -2.80 -1.73 26.95
C LEU A 186 -2.02 -3.02 27.19
N PRO A 187 -2.01 -3.54 28.43
CA PRO A 187 -1.45 -4.86 28.71
C PRO A 187 -2.34 -5.95 28.06
N PRO A 188 -1.78 -7.13 27.71
CA PRO A 188 -2.40 -8.12 26.83
C PRO A 188 -3.73 -8.72 27.33
N ASP A 189 -4.06 -8.49 28.59
CA ASP A 189 -5.14 -9.09 29.38
C ASP A 189 -6.44 -8.26 29.40
N GLN A 190 -6.48 -7.11 28.73
CA GLN A 190 -7.67 -6.23 28.67
C GLN A 190 -8.25 -6.05 27.25
N ILE A 191 -7.76 -6.81 26.27
CA ILE A 191 -8.34 -6.82 24.91
C ILE A 191 -9.51 -7.80 24.91
N ASP A 192 -10.73 -7.31 25.17
CA ASP A 192 -11.96 -8.07 24.94
C ASP A 192 -12.36 -7.96 23.45
N PRO A 193 -12.30 -9.05 22.67
CA PRO A 193 -12.65 -9.04 21.24
C PRO A 193 -14.16 -8.85 20.98
N HIS A 194 -15.02 -8.75 22.01
CA HIS A 194 -16.48 -8.74 21.83
C HIS A 194 -17.21 -7.44 22.21
N SER A 195 -16.51 -6.35 22.52
CA SER A 195 -17.17 -5.08 22.91
C SER A 195 -17.35 -4.07 21.75
N HIS A 196 -17.99 -4.50 20.65
CA HIS A 196 -18.55 -3.58 19.65
C HIS A 196 -20.01 -3.94 19.33
N ASP A 197 -20.88 -3.82 20.33
CA ASP A 197 -22.31 -3.74 20.11
C ASP A 197 -22.73 -2.26 20.03
N LEU A 198 -22.86 -1.75 18.79
CA LEU A 198 -23.67 -0.58 18.48
C LEU A 198 -24.82 -1.05 17.58
N SER A 199 -25.69 -1.89 18.13
CA SER A 199 -27.00 -2.18 17.55
C SER A 199 -27.92 -0.95 17.65
N LEU A 200 -27.95 -0.17 16.57
CA LEU A 200 -29.09 0.70 16.28
C LEU A 200 -30.26 -0.19 15.84
N GLY A 201 -31.35 -0.13 16.62
CA GLY A 201 -32.51 -1.00 16.50
C GLY A 201 -33.15 -1.01 15.12
N PHE A 202 -33.43 -2.22 14.63
CA PHE A 202 -34.39 -2.47 13.57
C PHE A 202 -35.44 -3.49 14.02
N ILE A 203 -36.69 -3.09 13.86
CA ILE A 203 -37.92 -3.80 14.23
C ILE A 203 -38.09 -5.04 13.33
N PRO A 204 -38.50 -6.22 13.86
CA PRO A 204 -38.63 -7.43 13.07
C PRO A 204 -39.94 -7.44 12.28
N ARG A 205 -39.89 -7.87 11.01
CA ARG A 205 -41.11 -8.20 10.24
C ARG A 205 -41.04 -9.63 9.68
N ALA A 206 -41.87 -10.46 10.32
CA ALA A 206 -42.58 -11.65 9.87
C ALA A 206 -42.09 -12.45 8.65
N THR A 207 -41.84 -13.74 8.89
CA THR A 207 -41.99 -14.83 7.92
C THR A 207 -43.46 -14.98 7.48
N PRO A 208 -43.72 -15.56 6.30
CA PRO A 208 -44.31 -16.90 6.33
C PRO A 208 -43.86 -17.87 5.21
N ARG A 209 -43.69 -19.13 5.64
CA ARG A 209 -44.13 -20.42 5.03
C ARG A 209 -43.92 -20.76 3.53
N ALA A 210 -43.10 -21.80 3.36
CA ALA A 210 -43.19 -23.02 2.52
C ALA A 210 -44.27 -23.18 1.42
N SER A 211 -43.83 -23.68 0.25
CA SER A 211 -44.41 -24.81 -0.54
C SER A 211 -43.49 -25.13 -1.74
N SER A 212 -42.93 -26.36 -1.84
CA SER A 212 -43.21 -27.45 -2.82
C SER A 212 -43.24 -27.03 -4.31
N SER A 213 -42.74 -27.72 -5.34
CA SER A 213 -42.10 -29.04 -5.56
C SER A 213 -41.87 -29.21 -7.08
N ARG A 214 -40.88 -30.05 -7.46
CA ARG A 214 -40.75 -30.89 -8.69
C ARG A 214 -40.43 -30.28 -10.07
N GLY A 215 -39.45 -30.92 -10.72
CA GLY A 215 -39.31 -31.04 -12.19
C GLY A 215 -37.89 -31.40 -12.65
N PRO A 216 -37.60 -32.60 -13.21
CA PRO A 216 -36.26 -33.04 -13.57
C PRO A 216 -35.91 -32.66 -15.02
N ASN A 217 -34.69 -32.18 -15.28
CA ASN A 217 -34.20 -31.99 -16.65
C ASN A 217 -32.99 -32.89 -16.92
N SER A 218 -33.23 -33.82 -17.84
CA SER A 218 -32.33 -34.78 -18.45
C SER A 218 -31.19 -34.12 -19.24
N HIS A 219 -29.95 -34.53 -18.98
CA HIS A 219 -28.81 -34.35 -19.87
C HIS A 219 -28.74 -35.48 -20.91
N PRO A 220 -28.52 -35.20 -22.21
CA PRO A 220 -28.12 -36.21 -23.18
C PRO A 220 -26.57 -36.37 -23.19
N PRO A 221 -26.04 -37.59 -23.43
CA PRO A 221 -24.60 -37.82 -23.52
C PRO A 221 -24.13 -37.69 -24.98
N ARG A 222 -23.03 -36.96 -25.24
CA ARG A 222 -22.27 -37.08 -26.49
C ARG A 222 -20.78 -36.82 -26.25
N ARG A 223 -20.03 -37.90 -26.05
CA ARG A 223 -18.58 -37.98 -26.30
C ARG A 223 -18.30 -39.34 -26.92
N GLU A 224 -18.52 -39.45 -28.22
CA GLU A 224 -18.09 -40.61 -29.04
C GLU A 224 -18.30 -40.24 -30.52
N ALA A 225 -17.47 -39.34 -31.05
CA ALA A 225 -17.37 -39.07 -32.50
C ALA A 225 -16.12 -38.22 -32.84
N GLU A 226 -14.91 -38.72 -32.56
CA GLU A 226 -13.66 -38.06 -33.02
C GLU A 226 -12.68 -39.03 -33.72
N ALA A 227 -13.19 -40.07 -34.39
CA ALA A 227 -12.35 -41.04 -35.10
C ALA A 227 -12.90 -41.41 -36.49
N ASN A 228 -12.89 -40.45 -37.43
CA ASN A 228 -12.66 -40.61 -38.88
C ASN A 228 -13.12 -39.34 -39.62
N MET A 229 -12.20 -38.52 -40.15
CA MET A 229 -12.55 -37.45 -41.08
C MET A 229 -11.77 -37.60 -42.40
N PRO A 230 -12.43 -37.46 -43.57
CA PRO A 230 -11.77 -37.51 -44.86
C PRO A 230 -10.76 -36.37 -45.03
N PRO A 231 -9.72 -36.54 -45.88
CA PRO A 231 -8.69 -35.53 -46.10
C PRO A 231 -9.28 -34.24 -46.66
N TYR A 232 -8.71 -33.10 -46.26
CA TYR A 232 -9.16 -31.77 -46.70
C TYR A 232 -9.05 -31.59 -48.22
N THR A 233 -10.08 -31.02 -48.84
CA THR A 233 -10.05 -30.67 -50.25
C THR A 233 -9.03 -29.54 -50.54
N GLY A 234 -8.64 -29.35 -51.81
CA GLY A 234 -7.71 -28.28 -52.20
C GLY A 234 -8.15 -26.89 -51.74
N THR A 235 -9.44 -26.59 -51.90
CA THR A 235 -10.06 -25.33 -51.46
C THR A 235 -10.07 -25.19 -49.93
N GLN A 236 -10.33 -26.28 -49.20
CA GLN A 236 -10.30 -26.29 -47.73
C GLN A 236 -8.89 -26.02 -47.17
N ARG A 237 -7.86 -26.56 -47.80
CA ARG A 237 -6.46 -26.25 -47.44
C ARG A 237 -6.10 -24.79 -47.68
N HIS A 238 -6.63 -24.20 -48.76
CA HIS A 238 -6.44 -22.77 -49.02
C HIS A 238 -7.08 -21.89 -47.94
N TYR A 239 -8.31 -22.19 -47.53
CA TYR A 239 -8.98 -21.47 -46.44
C TYR A 239 -8.29 -21.65 -45.09
N ILE A 240 -7.79 -22.85 -44.78
CA ILE A 240 -6.98 -23.10 -43.59
C ILE A 240 -5.72 -22.23 -43.63
N SER A 241 -5.00 -22.19 -44.75
CA SER A 241 -3.79 -21.38 -44.89
C SER A 241 -4.07 -19.88 -44.74
N GLN A 242 -5.16 -19.36 -45.31
CA GLN A 242 -5.57 -17.96 -45.13
C GLN A 242 -5.91 -17.63 -43.68
N PHE A 243 -6.72 -18.48 -43.03
CA PHE A 243 -7.09 -18.31 -41.62
C PHE A 243 -5.86 -18.32 -40.70
N VAL A 244 -4.92 -19.25 -40.92
CA VAL A 244 -3.66 -19.34 -40.18
C VAL A 244 -2.81 -18.08 -40.42
N GLY A 245 -2.79 -17.56 -41.64
CA GLY A 245 -2.10 -16.30 -41.96
C GLY A 245 -2.62 -15.09 -41.18
N PHE A 246 -3.94 -15.01 -40.93
CA PHE A 246 -4.54 -13.91 -40.17
C PHE A 246 -4.46 -14.08 -38.64
N THR A 247 -4.49 -15.32 -38.15
CA THR A 247 -4.65 -15.60 -36.70
C THR A 247 -3.41 -16.18 -36.04
N GLN A 248 -2.41 -16.62 -36.81
CA GLN A 248 -1.24 -17.38 -36.36
C GLN A 248 -1.61 -18.69 -35.60
N ALA A 249 -2.86 -19.16 -35.73
CA ALA A 249 -3.31 -20.38 -35.09
C ALA A 249 -2.76 -21.64 -35.78
N LYS A 250 -2.73 -22.79 -35.09
CA LYS A 250 -2.35 -24.07 -35.71
C LYS A 250 -3.43 -24.55 -36.68
N ASP A 251 -3.04 -25.28 -37.74
CA ASP A 251 -3.95 -25.82 -38.78
C ASP A 251 -5.16 -26.58 -38.23
N ALA A 252 -4.97 -27.34 -37.14
CA ALA A 252 -6.06 -28.08 -36.49
C ALA A 252 -7.12 -27.15 -35.87
N VAL A 253 -6.67 -26.01 -35.32
CA VAL A 253 -7.54 -24.98 -34.74
C VAL A 253 -8.25 -24.23 -35.86
N ALA A 254 -7.53 -23.83 -36.91
CA ALA A 254 -8.10 -23.21 -38.10
C ALA A 254 -9.20 -24.07 -38.73
N ALA A 255 -8.95 -25.37 -38.91
CA ALA A 255 -9.94 -26.31 -39.44
C ALA A 255 -11.18 -26.43 -38.55
N LYS A 256 -11.03 -26.35 -37.22
CA LYS A 256 -12.16 -26.38 -36.28
C LYS A 256 -13.06 -25.15 -36.42
N TYR A 257 -12.49 -23.95 -36.45
CA TYR A 257 -13.25 -22.70 -36.60
C TYR A 257 -13.85 -22.54 -37.99
N LEU A 258 -13.14 -22.95 -39.04
CA LEU A 258 -13.66 -22.93 -40.41
C LEU A 258 -14.84 -23.91 -40.57
N ARG A 259 -14.77 -25.12 -40.02
CA ARG A 259 -15.90 -26.07 -40.07
C ARG A 259 -17.13 -25.54 -39.33
N ALA A 260 -16.94 -24.90 -38.18
CA ALA A 260 -18.03 -24.34 -37.38
C ALA A 260 -18.73 -23.16 -38.08
N ASN A 261 -18.04 -22.46 -38.98
CA ASN A 261 -18.53 -21.27 -39.68
C ASN A 261 -18.67 -21.50 -41.20
N GLY A 262 -19.01 -22.73 -41.61
CA GLY A 262 -19.35 -23.03 -43.01
C GLY A 262 -18.22 -22.79 -44.02
N TRP A 263 -16.95 -22.87 -43.59
CA TRP A 263 -15.74 -22.58 -44.36
C TRP A 263 -15.62 -21.12 -44.85
N ASN A 264 -16.30 -20.19 -44.18
CA ASN A 264 -16.11 -18.76 -44.39
C ASN A 264 -14.95 -18.25 -43.52
N VAL A 265 -13.89 -17.72 -44.15
CA VAL A 265 -12.67 -17.28 -43.45
C VAL A 265 -12.94 -16.07 -42.55
N GLU A 266 -13.68 -15.07 -43.01
CA GLU A 266 -13.92 -13.83 -42.25
C GLU A 266 -14.72 -14.11 -40.98
N GLN A 267 -15.84 -14.83 -41.09
CA GLN A 267 -16.66 -15.19 -39.93
C GLN A 267 -15.92 -16.11 -38.96
N ALA A 268 -15.08 -17.02 -39.48
CA ALA A 268 -14.28 -17.89 -38.63
C ALA A 268 -13.21 -17.10 -37.86
N VAL A 269 -12.56 -16.12 -38.51
CA VAL A 269 -11.53 -15.26 -37.90
C VAL A 269 -12.17 -14.38 -36.82
N ASP A 270 -13.31 -13.77 -37.09
CA ASP A 270 -14.07 -13.01 -36.10
C ASP A 270 -14.49 -13.88 -34.91
N ALA A 271 -15.01 -15.09 -35.19
CA ALA A 271 -15.35 -16.06 -34.16
C ALA A 271 -14.14 -16.53 -33.34
N TYR A 272 -12.94 -16.57 -33.95
CA TYR A 272 -11.68 -16.94 -33.30
C TYR A 272 -11.13 -15.82 -32.42
N PHE A 273 -11.28 -14.56 -32.81
CA PHE A 273 -10.87 -13.43 -31.98
C PHE A 273 -11.89 -13.15 -30.87
N SER A 274 -13.18 -13.30 -31.15
CA SER A 274 -14.23 -13.24 -30.13
C SER A 274 -14.13 -14.40 -29.15
N SER A 275 -13.74 -15.59 -29.62
CA SER A 275 -13.46 -16.72 -28.73
C SER A 275 -12.09 -16.60 -28.06
N SER A 276 -11.08 -15.98 -28.65
CA SER A 276 -9.77 -15.74 -28.01
C SER A 276 -9.88 -14.79 -26.81
N GLN A 277 -10.81 -13.83 -26.86
CA GLN A 277 -11.23 -13.07 -25.67
C GLN A 277 -11.91 -13.94 -24.60
N ALA A 278 -12.51 -15.08 -24.98
CA ALA A 278 -13.13 -16.05 -24.07
C ALA A 278 -12.24 -17.28 -23.73
N THR A 279 -11.19 -17.59 -24.49
CA THR A 279 -10.36 -18.81 -24.32
C THR A 279 -9.05 -18.56 -23.57
N ALA A 280 -8.77 -17.33 -23.13
CA ALA A 280 -7.93 -17.13 -21.94
C ALA A 280 -8.59 -17.70 -20.66
N ALA A 281 -9.89 -18.00 -20.71
CA ALA A 281 -10.67 -18.50 -19.59
C ALA A 281 -11.22 -19.92 -19.85
N SER A 282 -10.38 -20.94 -20.01
CA SER A 282 -10.74 -22.29 -19.54
C SER A 282 -9.60 -23.30 -19.64
N THR A 283 -9.08 -23.69 -18.49
CA THR A 283 -9.01 -25.09 -18.03
C THR A 283 -8.52 -25.07 -16.58
N SER A 284 -9.42 -25.47 -15.67
CA SER A 284 -9.31 -25.46 -14.19
C SER A 284 -9.67 -24.14 -13.43
N THR A 285 -10.35 -23.21 -14.11
CA THR A 285 -10.64 -21.86 -13.58
C THR A 285 -12.00 -21.59 -12.90
N PRO A 286 -13.10 -22.39 -13.06
CA PRO A 286 -14.40 -21.97 -12.52
C PRO A 286 -14.45 -21.85 -10.99
N ALA A 287 -13.79 -22.78 -10.28
CA ALA A 287 -13.76 -22.77 -8.81
C ALA A 287 -12.98 -21.57 -8.27
N LEU A 288 -11.78 -21.31 -8.81
CA LEU A 288 -10.96 -20.16 -8.43
C LEU A 288 -11.62 -18.83 -8.77
N ASN A 289 -12.30 -18.71 -9.93
CA ASN A 289 -13.07 -17.51 -10.24
C ASN A 289 -14.24 -17.31 -9.28
N LYS A 290 -14.93 -18.39 -8.90
CA LYS A 290 -16.02 -18.30 -7.92
C LYS A 290 -15.52 -17.84 -6.56
N ILE A 291 -14.38 -18.36 -6.10
CA ILE A 291 -13.73 -17.92 -4.86
C ILE A 291 -13.34 -16.45 -4.99
N PHE A 292 -12.67 -16.06 -6.08
CA PHE A 292 -12.31 -14.66 -6.32
C PHE A 292 -13.54 -13.74 -6.28
N ASP A 293 -14.63 -14.15 -6.92
CA ASP A 293 -15.87 -13.39 -7.00
C ASP A 293 -16.52 -13.13 -5.64
N GLU A 294 -16.32 -14.03 -4.68
CA GLU A 294 -16.84 -13.95 -3.31
C GLU A 294 -16.14 -12.87 -2.48
N PHE A 295 -14.85 -12.60 -2.76
CA PHE A 295 -14.03 -11.67 -1.99
C PHE A 295 -13.85 -10.30 -2.67
N ARG A 296 -14.57 -9.99 -3.75
CA ARG A 296 -14.49 -8.67 -4.40
C ARG A 296 -15.20 -7.60 -3.59
N ASP A 297 -14.57 -6.43 -3.49
CA ASP A 297 -15.13 -5.27 -2.79
C ASP A 297 -16.18 -4.53 -3.62
N ASP A 298 -15.83 -4.23 -4.88
CA ASP A 298 -16.73 -3.55 -5.82
C ASP A 298 -16.76 -4.28 -7.17
N PRO A 299 -17.54 -5.36 -7.29
CA PRO A 299 -17.66 -6.13 -8.53
C PRO A 299 -18.18 -5.34 -9.73
N LYS A 300 -18.78 -4.16 -9.53
CA LYS A 300 -19.37 -3.36 -10.61
C LYS A 300 -18.35 -2.42 -11.23
N GLU A 301 -17.61 -1.70 -10.39
CA GLU A 301 -16.58 -0.74 -10.85
C GLU A 301 -15.23 -1.43 -11.07
N ASN A 302 -14.89 -2.42 -10.26
CA ASN A 302 -13.60 -3.14 -10.30
C ASN A 302 -13.82 -4.67 -10.38
N PRO A 303 -14.39 -5.18 -11.48
CA PRO A 303 -14.81 -6.58 -11.60
C PRO A 303 -13.67 -7.58 -11.45
N ASP A 304 -12.42 -7.16 -11.68
CA ASP A 304 -11.22 -8.00 -11.72
C ASP A 304 -10.22 -7.69 -10.60
N THR A 305 -10.67 -7.02 -9.54
CA THR A 305 -9.82 -6.68 -8.39
C THR A 305 -10.51 -7.02 -7.08
N ILE A 306 -9.77 -7.67 -6.19
CA ILE A 306 -10.03 -7.73 -4.75
C ILE A 306 -9.21 -6.59 -4.15
N GLY A 307 -9.89 -5.61 -3.54
CA GLY A 307 -9.24 -4.52 -2.82
C GLY A 307 -8.94 -4.93 -1.37
N ILE A 308 -8.69 -3.93 -0.53
CA ILE A 308 -8.14 -4.13 0.83
C ILE A 308 -9.11 -4.93 1.72
N GLU A 309 -10.41 -4.58 1.71
CA GLU A 309 -11.39 -5.25 2.58
C GLU A 309 -11.57 -6.72 2.20
N GLY A 310 -11.64 -6.98 0.90
CA GLY A 310 -11.76 -8.31 0.33
C GLY A 310 -10.51 -9.13 0.53
N ALA A 311 -9.33 -8.51 0.40
CA ALA A 311 -8.05 -9.14 0.66
C ALA A 311 -7.94 -9.55 2.13
N MET A 312 -8.38 -8.70 3.07
CA MET A 312 -8.42 -9.03 4.50
C MET A 312 -9.34 -10.23 4.77
N LYS A 313 -10.58 -10.20 4.24
CA LYS A 313 -11.53 -11.32 4.38
C LYS A 313 -11.01 -12.61 3.76
N PHE A 314 -10.36 -12.51 2.61
CA PHE A 314 -9.76 -13.66 1.93
C PHE A 314 -8.62 -14.26 2.74
N LEU A 315 -7.69 -13.43 3.22
CA LEU A 315 -6.57 -13.86 4.05
C LEU A 315 -7.06 -14.49 5.36
N GLU A 316 -8.08 -13.92 5.99
CA GLU A 316 -8.74 -14.50 7.15
C GLU A 316 -9.37 -15.87 6.83
N ALA A 317 -10.07 -16.00 5.69
CA ALA A 317 -10.70 -17.24 5.26
C ALA A 317 -9.69 -18.37 4.98
N ILE A 318 -8.46 -18.04 4.61
CA ILE A 318 -7.37 -19.01 4.45
C ILE A 318 -6.48 -19.13 5.70
N GLU A 319 -6.93 -18.57 6.83
CA GLU A 319 -6.26 -18.58 8.14
C GLU A 319 -4.86 -17.97 8.08
N VAL A 320 -4.67 -16.90 7.31
CA VAL A 320 -3.42 -16.12 7.20
C VAL A 320 -3.58 -14.79 7.91
N ARG A 321 -2.71 -14.53 8.88
CA ARG A 321 -2.65 -13.26 9.60
C ARG A 321 -1.98 -12.19 8.75
N LEU A 322 -2.32 -10.92 8.97
CA LEU A 322 -1.72 -9.82 8.21
C LEU A 322 -0.29 -9.50 8.66
N ASP A 323 0.06 -9.90 9.87
CA ASP A 323 1.33 -9.65 10.56
C ASP A 323 2.30 -10.85 10.51
N GLU A 324 2.10 -11.79 9.59
CA GLU A 324 3.01 -12.93 9.41
C GLU A 324 3.66 -12.97 8.02
N VAL A 325 4.84 -13.59 7.93
CA VAL A 325 5.59 -13.68 6.67
C VAL A 325 4.83 -14.48 5.60
N ALA A 326 3.98 -15.42 6.00
CA ALA A 326 3.14 -16.19 5.09
C ALA A 326 2.19 -15.29 4.28
N CYS A 327 1.72 -14.16 4.84
CA CYS A 327 0.93 -13.16 4.11
C CYS A 327 1.68 -12.64 2.87
N LEU A 328 2.94 -12.26 3.05
CA LEU A 328 3.81 -11.81 1.97
C LEU A 328 4.10 -12.93 0.97
N GLY A 329 4.18 -14.18 1.44
CA GLY A 329 4.33 -15.34 0.58
C GLY A 329 3.09 -15.60 -0.30
N ILE A 330 1.88 -15.42 0.23
CA ILE A 330 0.65 -15.45 -0.56
C ILE A 330 0.63 -14.27 -1.55
N ALA A 331 1.00 -13.06 -1.12
CA ALA A 331 1.09 -11.91 -2.01
C ALA A 331 2.08 -12.12 -3.16
N GLU A 332 3.21 -12.77 -2.91
CA GLU A 332 4.21 -13.15 -3.92
C GLU A 332 3.68 -14.19 -4.90
N LEU A 333 2.95 -15.20 -4.40
CA LEU A 333 2.32 -16.24 -5.22
C LEU A 333 1.29 -15.64 -6.17
N LEU A 334 0.43 -14.76 -5.65
CA LEU A 334 -0.67 -14.15 -6.41
C LEU A 334 -0.24 -12.90 -7.20
N LYS A 335 1.05 -12.56 -7.20
CA LYS A 335 1.60 -11.39 -7.91
C LYS A 335 0.85 -10.10 -7.60
N SER A 336 0.54 -9.90 -6.31
CA SER A 336 -0.16 -8.74 -5.79
C SER A 336 0.54 -7.42 -6.20
N PRO A 337 -0.14 -6.51 -6.93
CA PRO A 337 0.49 -5.28 -7.43
C PRO A 337 0.84 -4.28 -6.33
N SER A 338 0.11 -4.32 -5.23
CA SER A 338 0.28 -3.47 -4.05
C SER A 338 -0.31 -4.16 -2.82
N MET A 339 0.18 -3.77 -1.64
CA MET A 339 -0.30 -4.31 -0.37
C MET A 339 -1.83 -4.23 -0.27
N GLY A 340 -2.47 -5.37 0.00
CA GLY A 340 -3.92 -5.47 0.15
C GLY A 340 -4.70 -5.44 -1.17
N GLU A 341 -4.07 -5.69 -2.32
CA GLU A 341 -4.78 -5.81 -3.60
C GLU A 341 -4.44 -7.12 -4.31
N PHE A 342 -5.46 -7.81 -4.86
CA PHE A 342 -5.27 -8.97 -5.72
C PHE A 342 -6.02 -8.79 -7.04
N THR A 343 -5.33 -8.96 -8.15
CA THR A 343 -5.97 -9.01 -9.48
C THR A 343 -6.52 -10.40 -9.74
N ARG A 344 -7.60 -10.50 -10.52
CA ARG A 344 -8.19 -11.79 -10.91
C ARG A 344 -7.16 -12.69 -11.57
N THR A 345 -6.40 -12.14 -12.51
CA THR A 345 -5.34 -12.86 -13.22
C THR A 345 -4.29 -13.38 -12.24
N GLY A 346 -3.75 -12.51 -11.37
CA GLY A 346 -2.75 -12.92 -10.38
C GLY A 346 -3.27 -13.97 -9.40
N PHE A 347 -4.51 -13.81 -8.93
CA PHE A 347 -5.16 -14.76 -8.03
C PHE A 347 -5.32 -16.14 -8.67
N VAL A 348 -5.93 -16.17 -9.86
CA VAL A 348 -6.22 -17.41 -10.58
C VAL A 348 -4.93 -18.10 -11.00
N ASP A 349 -4.00 -17.38 -11.62
CA ASP A 349 -2.75 -17.95 -12.13
C ASP A 349 -1.84 -18.42 -10.99
N GLY A 350 -1.79 -17.65 -9.91
CA GLY A 350 -1.03 -17.99 -8.71
C GLY A 350 -1.49 -19.31 -8.11
N TRP A 351 -2.78 -19.45 -7.79
CA TRP A 351 -3.32 -20.68 -7.21
C TRP A 351 -3.27 -21.87 -8.17
N LYS A 352 -3.51 -21.63 -9.46
CA LYS A 352 -3.36 -22.66 -10.50
C LYS A 352 -1.92 -23.16 -10.61
N SER A 353 -0.91 -22.28 -10.47
CA SER A 353 0.50 -22.66 -10.57
C SER A 353 0.95 -23.64 -9.48
N VAL A 354 0.23 -23.68 -8.35
CA VAL A 354 0.49 -24.61 -7.23
C VAL A 354 -0.55 -25.74 -7.12
N GLY A 355 -1.47 -25.85 -8.09
CA GLY A 355 -2.49 -26.89 -8.13
C GLY A 355 -3.53 -26.80 -7.02
N VAL A 356 -3.81 -25.59 -6.53
CA VAL A 356 -4.78 -25.33 -5.45
C VAL A 356 -6.04 -24.69 -6.04
N GLU A 357 -7.21 -25.23 -5.72
CA GLU A 357 -8.48 -24.79 -6.33
C GLU A 357 -9.63 -24.58 -5.33
N SER A 358 -9.36 -24.74 -4.02
CA SER A 358 -10.36 -24.60 -2.94
C SER A 358 -9.78 -23.98 -1.67
N ILE A 359 -10.62 -23.31 -0.87
CA ILE A 359 -10.20 -22.69 0.40
C ILE A 359 -9.47 -23.67 1.35
N PRO A 360 -9.93 -24.92 1.58
CA PRO A 360 -9.19 -25.86 2.44
C PRO A 360 -7.79 -26.21 1.91
N GLN A 361 -7.62 -26.27 0.59
CA GLN A 361 -6.30 -26.46 -0.03
C GLN A 361 -5.43 -25.20 0.12
N MET A 362 -6.03 -24.00 0.05
CA MET A 362 -5.32 -22.73 0.29
C MET A 362 -4.82 -22.64 1.75
N ILE A 363 -5.65 -23.03 2.73
CA ILE A 363 -5.25 -23.13 4.15
C ILE A 363 -4.06 -24.08 4.30
N SER A 364 -4.16 -25.28 3.71
CA SER A 364 -3.09 -26.27 3.73
C SER A 364 -1.80 -25.76 3.07
N HIS A 365 -1.94 -24.99 1.99
CA HIS A 365 -0.82 -24.36 1.31
C HIS A 365 -0.17 -23.28 2.18
N ALA A 366 -0.96 -22.43 2.85
CA ALA A 366 -0.47 -21.41 3.77
C ALA A 366 0.29 -22.04 4.95
N ALA A 367 -0.24 -23.13 5.53
CA ALA A 367 0.46 -23.88 6.57
C ALA A 367 1.81 -24.45 6.08
N SER A 368 1.84 -25.05 4.88
CA SER A 368 3.09 -25.50 4.25
C SER A 368 4.06 -24.33 4.00
N LEU A 369 3.55 -23.18 3.60
CA LEU A 369 4.35 -22.00 3.29
C LEU A 369 5.06 -21.45 4.54
N ARG A 370 4.41 -21.43 5.70
CA ARG A 370 5.04 -21.06 7.00
C ARG A 370 6.27 -21.92 7.28
N THR A 371 6.16 -23.23 7.11
CA THR A 371 7.30 -24.15 7.32
C THR A 371 8.38 -23.98 6.26
N ARG A 372 8.01 -23.79 4.99
CA ARG A 372 8.98 -23.63 3.90
C ARG A 372 9.74 -22.32 3.99
N ILE A 373 9.11 -21.22 4.40
CA ILE A 373 9.79 -19.92 4.53
C ILE A 373 10.89 -19.98 5.59
N SER A 374 10.64 -20.61 6.73
CA SER A 374 11.65 -20.73 7.79
C SER A 374 12.74 -21.76 7.47
N SER A 375 12.40 -22.85 6.77
CA SER A 375 13.34 -23.96 6.50
C SER A 375 14.08 -23.89 5.16
N GLN A 376 13.54 -23.20 4.15
CA GLN A 376 14.10 -23.17 2.79
C GLN A 376 14.61 -21.76 2.43
N PRO A 377 15.94 -21.57 2.33
CA PRO A 377 16.55 -20.28 2.02
C PRO A 377 16.04 -19.63 0.72
N ASP A 378 15.80 -20.42 -0.33
CA ASP A 378 15.34 -19.89 -1.62
C ASP A 378 13.89 -19.41 -1.57
N THR A 379 13.03 -20.11 -0.82
CA THR A 379 11.65 -19.68 -0.59
C THR A 379 11.63 -18.38 0.20
N PHE A 380 12.41 -18.30 1.29
CA PHE A 380 12.59 -17.06 2.06
C PHE A 380 13.04 -15.91 1.16
N ARG A 381 14.12 -16.11 0.40
CA ARG A 381 14.70 -15.09 -0.48
C ARG A 381 13.72 -14.59 -1.52
N LYS A 382 12.93 -15.47 -2.12
CA LYS A 382 11.90 -15.10 -3.10
C LYS A 382 10.85 -14.17 -2.48
N VAL A 383 10.34 -14.52 -1.31
CA VAL A 383 9.33 -13.71 -0.59
C VAL A 383 9.93 -12.40 -0.09
N TYR A 384 11.13 -12.44 0.50
CA TYR A 384 11.85 -11.27 1.00
C TYR A 384 12.17 -10.26 -0.10
N ARG A 385 12.61 -10.71 -1.28
CA ARG A 385 12.84 -9.84 -2.44
C ARG A 385 11.56 -9.24 -3.00
N TYR A 386 10.45 -9.98 -2.92
CA TYR A 386 9.14 -9.51 -3.35
C TYR A 386 8.54 -8.44 -2.42
N ALA A 387 8.84 -8.51 -1.12
CA ALA A 387 8.37 -7.53 -0.15
C ALA A 387 8.86 -6.11 -0.44
N PHE A 388 10.08 -5.95 -0.98
CA PHE A 388 10.62 -4.62 -1.30
C PHE A 388 9.74 -3.80 -2.27
N PRO A 389 9.43 -4.27 -3.49
CA PRO A 389 8.54 -3.53 -4.39
C PRO A 389 7.09 -3.43 -3.87
N LEU A 390 6.63 -4.40 -3.07
CA LEU A 390 5.27 -4.40 -2.50
C LEU A 390 5.08 -3.31 -1.43
N CYS A 391 6.07 -3.14 -0.56
CA CYS A 391 6.05 -2.18 0.55
C CYS A 391 6.51 -0.77 0.12
N ARG A 392 7.07 -0.63 -1.08
CA ARG A 392 7.53 0.66 -1.61
C ARG A 392 6.36 1.47 -2.16
N MET A 393 6.21 2.70 -1.69
CA MET A 393 5.20 3.63 -2.22
C MET A 393 5.40 3.87 -3.72
N GLN A 394 4.29 3.97 -4.45
CA GLN A 394 4.31 4.25 -5.90
C GLN A 394 5.10 5.53 -6.19
N GLY A 395 5.99 5.47 -7.19
CA GLY A 395 6.88 6.58 -7.59
C GLY A 395 8.17 6.73 -6.77
N GLN A 396 8.35 6.06 -5.64
CA GLN A 396 9.61 6.10 -4.88
C GLN A 396 10.62 5.06 -5.40
N ARG A 397 11.92 5.19 -5.12
CA ARG A 397 12.92 4.14 -5.46
C ARG A 397 13.40 3.34 -4.26
N ASN A 398 13.17 3.87 -3.06
CA ASN A 398 13.69 3.36 -1.79
C ASN A 398 12.53 3.17 -0.80
N LEU A 399 12.70 2.29 0.18
CA LEU A 399 11.85 2.19 1.35
C LEU A 399 12.25 3.26 2.38
N THR A 400 11.29 3.76 3.15
CA THR A 400 11.63 4.52 4.36
C THR A 400 12.22 3.59 5.40
N PHE A 401 13.02 4.13 6.31
CA PHE A 401 13.60 3.34 7.40
C PHE A 401 12.52 2.64 8.23
N GLU A 402 11.42 3.32 8.53
CA GLU A 402 10.34 2.78 9.36
C GLU A 402 9.72 1.54 8.70
N ILE A 403 9.40 1.61 7.39
CA ILE A 403 8.85 0.46 6.67
C ILE A 403 9.87 -0.68 6.62
N ALA A 404 11.14 -0.39 6.29
CA ALA A 404 12.16 -1.42 6.24
C ALA A 404 12.38 -2.09 7.60
N ALA A 405 12.39 -1.30 8.69
CA ALA A 405 12.55 -1.79 10.05
C ALA A 405 11.40 -2.72 10.47
N GLU A 406 10.14 -2.37 10.20
CA GLU A 406 8.99 -3.24 10.48
C GLU A 406 9.04 -4.54 9.67
N GLN A 407 9.43 -4.44 8.39
CA GLN A 407 9.56 -5.63 7.56
C GLN A 407 10.73 -6.51 8.02
N TRP A 408 11.86 -5.94 8.45
CA TRP A 408 12.95 -6.71 9.04
C TRP A 408 12.55 -7.36 10.36
N GLN A 409 11.79 -6.68 11.22
CA GLN A 409 11.23 -7.30 12.42
C GLN A 409 10.35 -8.51 12.04
N LEU A 410 9.52 -8.38 11.01
CA LEU A 410 8.69 -9.48 10.52
C LEU A 410 9.50 -10.65 9.94
N PHE A 411 10.48 -10.38 9.08
CA PHE A 411 11.26 -11.41 8.39
C PHE A 411 12.36 -12.04 9.24
N PHE A 412 12.90 -11.29 10.21
CA PHE A 412 14.08 -11.67 10.98
C PHE A 412 13.78 -12.04 12.44
N THR A 413 12.52 -12.36 12.73
CA THR A 413 12.08 -12.93 14.01
C THR A 413 11.25 -14.20 13.77
N SER A 414 11.30 -15.14 14.72
CA SER A 414 10.59 -16.41 14.60
C SER A 414 9.09 -16.32 14.93
N GLU A 415 8.68 -15.34 15.75
CA GLU A 415 7.30 -15.16 16.24
C GLU A 415 6.26 -15.16 15.11
N ASN A 416 6.60 -14.51 14.00
CA ASN A 416 5.72 -14.31 12.85
C ASN A 416 6.12 -15.11 11.61
N GLY A 417 6.88 -16.20 11.80
CA GLY A 417 7.25 -17.14 10.73
C GLY A 417 8.47 -16.73 9.90
N GLY A 418 9.25 -15.76 10.38
CA GLY A 418 10.55 -15.38 9.82
C GLY A 418 11.69 -16.29 10.29
N VAL A 419 12.92 -15.84 10.02
CA VAL A 419 14.16 -16.50 10.44
C VAL A 419 14.79 -15.68 11.55
N ASP A 420 14.97 -16.28 12.71
CA ASP A 420 15.49 -15.58 13.87
C ASP A 420 16.93 -15.08 13.63
N TRP A 421 17.11 -13.76 13.46
CA TRP A 421 18.42 -13.16 13.23
C TRP A 421 19.08 -12.81 14.56
N GLN A 422 19.42 -13.85 15.29
CA GLN A 422 20.17 -13.80 16.53
C GLN A 422 20.93 -15.11 16.72
N THR A 423 21.92 -15.06 17.58
CA THR A 423 22.67 -16.22 18.05
C THR A 423 22.72 -16.20 19.57
N PRO A 424 23.21 -17.27 20.25
CA PRO A 424 23.29 -17.27 21.71
C PRO A 424 24.09 -16.10 22.29
N SER A 425 25.04 -15.55 21.53
CA SER A 425 25.91 -14.44 21.95
C SER A 425 25.51 -13.08 21.36
N THR A 426 24.79 -13.03 20.24
CA THR A 426 24.62 -11.79 19.48
C THR A 426 23.16 -11.58 19.02
N PRO A 427 22.46 -10.54 19.53
CA PRO A 427 21.14 -10.14 19.03
C PRO A 427 21.31 -9.25 17.78
N TRP A 428 21.57 -9.88 16.63
CA TRP A 428 21.97 -9.17 15.40
C TRP A 428 20.93 -8.17 14.91
N LEU A 429 19.65 -8.55 14.89
CA LEU A 429 18.58 -7.66 14.43
C LEU A 429 18.51 -6.38 15.28
N ASP A 430 18.53 -6.51 16.60
CA ASP A 430 18.47 -5.35 17.51
C ASP A 430 19.65 -4.41 17.28
N TRP A 431 20.87 -4.97 17.19
CA TRP A 431 22.06 -4.17 16.91
C TRP A 431 21.99 -3.47 15.57
N TYR A 432 21.45 -4.15 14.54
CA TYR A 432 21.31 -3.57 13.21
C TYR A 432 20.29 -2.42 13.19
N LEU A 433 19.13 -2.60 13.83
CA LEU A 433 18.12 -1.54 13.93
C LEU A 433 18.60 -0.35 14.75
N ASP A 434 19.28 -0.58 15.87
CA ASP A 434 19.90 0.47 16.70
C ASP A 434 20.94 1.26 15.91
N TYR A 435 21.80 0.55 15.18
CA TYR A 435 22.79 1.16 14.31
C TYR A 435 22.14 2.08 13.26
N LEU A 436 21.15 1.59 12.51
CA LEU A 436 20.46 2.39 11.50
C LEU A 436 19.71 3.60 12.10
N LYS A 437 19.14 3.45 13.32
CA LYS A 437 18.55 4.57 14.07
C LYS A 437 19.61 5.63 14.41
N SER A 438 20.79 5.20 14.88
CA SER A 438 21.89 6.11 15.22
C SER A 438 22.44 6.90 14.02
N LYS A 439 22.42 6.30 12.83
CA LYS A 439 22.90 6.90 11.57
C LYS A 439 21.87 7.80 10.87
N GLY A 440 20.76 8.11 11.55
CA GLY A 440 19.76 9.07 11.09
C GLY A 440 18.69 8.49 10.18
N GLN A 441 18.42 7.17 10.26
CA GLN A 441 17.26 6.53 9.63
C GLN A 441 17.18 6.76 8.12
N ARG A 442 18.32 6.55 7.43
CA ARG A 442 18.42 6.77 6.00
C ARG A 442 17.49 5.80 5.23
N PRO A 443 16.90 6.22 4.10
CA PRO A 443 16.09 5.34 3.26
C PRO A 443 16.87 4.12 2.77
N VAL A 444 16.20 2.97 2.67
CA VAL A 444 16.77 1.69 2.26
C VAL A 444 16.53 1.49 0.77
N ASN A 445 17.61 1.43 -0.01
CA ASN A 445 17.52 1.12 -1.44
C ASN A 445 17.41 -0.41 -1.66
N LYS A 446 17.12 -0.82 -2.90
CA LYS A 446 16.94 -2.23 -3.25
C LYS A 446 18.18 -3.07 -2.97
N ASP A 447 19.36 -2.53 -3.28
CA ASP A 447 20.62 -3.24 -3.11
C ASP A 447 20.91 -3.53 -1.63
N LEU A 448 20.83 -2.52 -0.76
CA LEU A 448 20.96 -2.69 0.68
C LEU A 448 19.95 -3.72 1.21
N TRP A 449 18.68 -3.61 0.82
CA TRP A 449 17.65 -4.58 1.21
C TRP A 449 18.05 -6.01 0.86
N GLU A 450 18.43 -6.27 -0.39
CA GLU A 450 18.80 -7.61 -0.84
C GLU A 450 20.08 -8.13 -0.17
N GLN A 451 21.07 -7.26 0.03
CA GLN A 451 22.33 -7.63 0.68
C GLN A 451 22.16 -7.87 2.18
N THR A 452 21.21 -7.23 2.86
CA THR A 452 20.91 -7.50 4.28
C THR A 452 20.50 -8.96 4.51
N GLU A 453 19.78 -9.60 3.58
CA GLU A 453 19.44 -11.03 3.70
C GLU A 453 20.67 -11.94 3.58
N VAL A 454 21.57 -11.62 2.65
CA VAL A 454 22.83 -12.36 2.48
C VAL A 454 23.71 -12.19 3.70
N PHE A 455 23.84 -10.95 4.17
CA PHE A 455 24.57 -10.58 5.37
C PHE A 455 24.04 -11.32 6.60
N MET A 456 22.72 -11.29 6.81
CA MET A 456 22.04 -12.03 7.89
C MET A 456 22.47 -13.49 7.91
N ARG A 457 22.40 -14.19 6.77
CA ARG A 457 22.81 -15.61 6.72
C ARG A 457 24.26 -15.83 7.05
N LYS A 458 25.16 -15.01 6.47
CA LYS A 458 26.59 -15.15 6.74
C LYS A 458 26.94 -14.89 8.20
N THR A 459 26.25 -13.94 8.87
CA THR A 459 26.44 -13.71 10.32
C THR A 459 25.92 -14.85 11.20
N LEU A 460 24.93 -15.63 10.73
CA LEU A 460 24.46 -16.83 11.43
C LEU A 460 25.41 -18.03 11.21
N GLU A 461 26.11 -18.08 10.07
CA GLU A 461 27.13 -19.11 9.80
C GLU A 461 28.43 -18.84 10.59
N ASP A 462 28.86 -17.58 10.64
CA ASP A 462 30.03 -17.15 11.40
C ASP A 462 29.85 -15.73 11.94
N GLU A 463 29.75 -15.65 13.27
CA GLU A 463 29.59 -14.42 14.01
C GLU A 463 30.84 -13.54 14.04
N ASN A 464 32.02 -14.08 13.75
CA ASN A 464 33.30 -13.39 13.89
C ASN A 464 33.72 -12.63 12.63
N PHE A 465 32.87 -12.62 11.60
CA PHE A 465 33.14 -11.95 10.33
C PHE A 465 34.40 -12.47 9.62
N GLY A 466 34.74 -13.75 9.77
CA GLY A 466 35.88 -14.37 9.07
C GLY A 466 35.72 -14.40 7.55
N TRP A 467 34.49 -14.27 7.07
CA TRP A 467 34.12 -14.12 5.66
C TRP A 467 34.03 -12.66 5.19
N TRP A 468 34.21 -11.68 6.09
CA TRP A 468 34.07 -10.25 5.78
C TRP A 468 35.32 -9.69 5.14
N ASP A 469 35.11 -8.96 4.04
CA ASP A 469 36.15 -8.23 3.33
C ASP A 469 35.66 -6.80 3.10
N ALA A 470 36.43 -5.83 3.59
CA ALA A 470 36.10 -4.40 3.48
C ALA A 470 36.29 -3.87 2.05
N ASP A 471 37.10 -4.57 1.23
CA ASP A 471 37.21 -4.29 -0.21
C ASP A 471 36.13 -5.04 -1.03
N GLY A 472 35.24 -5.76 -0.34
CA GLY A 472 34.11 -6.45 -0.94
C GLY A 472 33.05 -5.50 -1.51
N ALA A 473 32.27 -5.98 -2.48
CA ALA A 473 31.18 -5.21 -3.09
C ALA A 473 29.92 -5.15 -2.20
N TRP A 474 30.09 -4.91 -0.89
CA TRP A 474 28.99 -4.72 0.04
C TRP A 474 28.48 -3.27 0.00
N PRO A 475 27.21 -3.02 0.35
CA PRO A 475 26.73 -1.67 0.59
C PRO A 475 27.50 -1.06 1.76
N GLY A 476 27.99 0.19 1.60
CA GLY A 476 28.73 0.90 2.65
C GLY A 476 28.03 0.97 4.02
N THR A 477 26.70 0.87 4.04
CA THR A 477 25.93 0.79 5.30
C THR A 477 26.23 -0.49 6.09
N LEU A 478 26.49 -1.61 5.42
CA LEU A 478 26.90 -2.87 6.04
C LEU A 478 28.37 -2.83 6.47
N ASP A 479 29.26 -2.20 5.70
CA ASP A 479 30.66 -1.94 6.13
C ASP A 479 30.72 -1.16 7.44
N GLU A 480 30.04 -0.01 7.47
CA GLU A 480 29.94 0.79 8.69
C GLU A 480 29.24 0.03 9.84
N PHE A 481 28.33 -0.91 9.55
CA PHE A 481 27.68 -1.74 10.58
C PHE A 481 28.67 -2.76 11.19
N VAL A 482 29.50 -3.40 10.37
CA VAL A 482 30.53 -4.32 10.86
C VAL A 482 31.54 -3.61 11.74
N GLU A 483 31.95 -2.39 11.34
CA GLU A 483 32.79 -1.54 12.18
C GLU A 483 32.12 -1.20 13.52
N PHE A 484 30.85 -0.79 13.48
CA PHE A 484 30.06 -0.52 14.69
C PHE A 484 30.00 -1.75 15.62
N VAL A 485 29.81 -2.96 15.07
CA VAL A 485 29.79 -4.17 15.89
C VAL A 485 31.17 -4.45 16.51
N LYS A 486 32.24 -4.32 15.72
CA LYS A 486 33.62 -4.54 16.21
C LYS A 486 34.01 -3.54 17.29
N HIS A 487 33.70 -2.25 17.13
CA HIS A 487 34.11 -1.19 18.05
C HIS A 487 33.15 -1.00 19.23
N ASP A 488 31.88 -0.74 18.95
CA ASP A 488 30.92 -0.29 19.96
C ASP A 488 30.29 -1.46 20.73
N LYS A 489 30.07 -2.61 20.09
CA LYS A 489 29.41 -3.77 20.73
C LYS A 489 30.38 -4.78 21.30
N ARG A 490 31.51 -5.04 20.62
CA ARG A 490 32.51 -6.04 21.04
C ARG A 490 33.80 -5.44 21.62
N GLY A 491 33.91 -4.11 21.68
CA GLY A 491 35.02 -3.42 22.36
C GLY A 491 36.38 -3.56 21.66
N GLY A 492 36.42 -3.89 20.37
CA GLY A 492 37.64 -3.91 19.57
C GLY A 492 38.21 -2.51 19.39
N LYS A 493 39.53 -2.33 19.59
CA LYS A 493 40.21 -1.04 19.39
C LYS A 493 40.02 -0.54 17.94
N PRO A 494 39.84 0.77 17.71
CA PRO A 494 39.84 1.37 16.37
C PRO A 494 41.08 0.93 15.59
N ALA A 495 40.91 0.46 14.36
CA ALA A 495 42.03 0.39 13.43
C ALA A 495 42.43 1.84 13.14
N GLU A 496 43.61 2.25 13.60
CA GLU A 496 44.16 3.57 13.30
C GLU A 496 44.14 3.77 11.78
N ALA A 497 43.43 4.82 11.35
CA ALA A 497 43.44 5.26 9.97
C ALA A 497 44.90 5.47 9.55
N MET A 498 45.36 4.62 8.64
CA MET A 498 46.65 4.77 8.00
C MET A 498 46.58 6.04 7.15
N ASN A 499 47.01 7.16 7.73
CA ASN A 499 47.30 8.38 6.98
C ASN A 499 48.40 8.05 5.95
N THR A 500 48.04 7.97 4.68
CA THR A 500 49.01 8.11 3.59
C THR A 500 49.24 9.60 3.36
N GLU A 501 50.44 10.06 3.72
CA GLU A 501 51.07 11.28 3.21
C GLU A 501 51.28 11.22 1.70
#